data_AF-A0A8S3EDJ7-F1
#
_entry.id   AF-A0A8S3EDJ7-F1
#
_cell.length_a   1.000
_cell.length_b   1.000
_cell.length_c   1.000
_cell.angle_alpha   90.00
_cell.angle_beta   90.00
_cell.angle_gamma   90.00
#
_symmetry.space_group_name_H-M   'P 1'
#
loop_
_entity.id
_entity.type
_entity.pdbx_description
1 polymer ?
#
loop_
_entity_poly.entity_id
_entity_poly.type
_entity_poly.pdbx_seq_one_letter_code
_entity_poly.pdbx_strand_id
1 'polypeptide(L)'
;MSLDYELKIDENEPIINENLLATLRLIVLSIDELEQFNISSVNELLSSMVTVDNERRALNKLATFLNDFKEVSFTTTLEENLNRLKSNQLKDDERYSLIYLIGQKQIVDNALRWIDNALSQLE
;
A
#
# COMPACT_ATOMS: atom_id res chain seq x y z
N MET A 1 17.42 15.23 21.41
CA MET A 1 17.49 14.08 20.49
C MET A 1 16.41 14.31 19.44
N SER A 2 16.78 14.64 18.19
CA SER A 2 15.82 14.77 17.09
C SER A 2 15.52 13.35 16.61
N LEU A 3 14.39 12.79 17.02
CA LEU A 3 13.89 11.56 16.42
C LEU A 3 13.37 11.94 15.03
N ASP A 4 14.00 11.40 14.00
CA ASP A 4 13.45 11.43 12.64
C ASP A 4 12.26 10.45 12.64
N TYR A 5 11.04 10.98 12.67
CA TYR A 5 9.81 10.17 12.72
C TYR A 5 9.34 9.75 11.32
N GLU A 6 10.21 9.86 10.32
CA GLU A 6 9.97 9.38 8.97
C GLU A 6 10.41 7.93 8.86
N LEU A 7 9.48 7.06 8.47
CA LEU A 7 9.81 5.72 8.03
C LEU A 7 10.69 5.83 6.77
N LYS A 8 11.95 5.41 6.89
CA LYS A 8 12.84 5.21 5.75
C LYS A 8 12.45 3.91 5.06
N ILE A 9 11.86 4.02 3.88
CA ILE A 9 11.51 2.87 3.05
C ILE A 9 12.48 2.85 1.86
N ASP A 10 12.98 1.65 1.55
CA ASP A 10 13.69 1.44 0.29
C ASP A 10 12.66 1.45 -0.83
N GLU A 11 12.75 2.43 -1.73
CA GLU A 11 11.82 2.58 -2.87
C GLU A 11 11.91 1.41 -3.85
N ASN A 12 12.95 0.58 -3.76
CA ASN A 12 13.17 -0.59 -4.60
C ASN A 12 12.65 -1.90 -3.97
N GLU A 13 12.26 -1.89 -2.69
CA GLU A 13 11.67 -3.07 -2.06
C GLU A 13 10.15 -3.10 -2.26
N PRO A 14 9.56 -4.26 -2.63
CA PRO A 14 8.13 -4.39 -2.75
C PRO A 14 7.46 -4.21 -1.37
N ILE A 15 6.71 -3.12 -1.22
CA ILE A 15 5.94 -2.82 0.00
C ILE A 15 4.79 -3.84 0.19
N ILE A 16 4.32 -4.44 -0.91
CA ILE A 16 3.24 -5.41 -0.93
C ILE A 16 3.80 -6.82 -1.06
N ASN A 17 3.34 -7.70 -0.16
CA ASN A 17 3.70 -9.12 -0.19
C ASN A 17 3.21 -9.79 -1.49
N GLU A 18 4.04 -10.66 -2.06
CA GLU A 18 3.75 -11.40 -3.30
C GLU A 18 2.43 -12.18 -3.24
N ASN A 19 2.07 -12.76 -2.08
CA ASN A 19 0.81 -13.48 -1.91
C ASN A 19 -0.40 -12.55 -1.98
N LEU A 20 -0.28 -11.32 -1.46
CA LEU A 20 -1.35 -10.33 -1.56
C LEU A 20 -1.53 -9.89 -3.01
N LEU A 21 -0.44 -9.66 -3.74
CA LEU A 21 -0.49 -9.30 -5.15
C LEU A 21 -1.08 -10.43 -6.01
N ALA A 22 -0.66 -11.67 -5.80
CA ALA A 22 -1.25 -12.83 -6.48
C ALA A 22 -2.75 -13.00 -6.20
N THR A 23 -3.17 -12.74 -4.96
CA THR A 23 -4.58 -12.75 -4.59
C THR A 23 -5.37 -11.68 -5.34
N LEU A 24 -4.82 -10.46 -5.44
CA LEU A 24 -5.44 -9.37 -6.19
C LEU A 24 -5.56 -9.71 -7.68
N ARG A 25 -4.50 -10.24 -8.30
CA ARG A 25 -4.51 -10.72 -9.69
C ARG A 25 -5.66 -11.67 -9.96
N LEU A 26 -5.85 -12.64 -9.07
CA LEU A 26 -6.93 -13.63 -9.15
C LEU A 26 -8.33 -12.99 -9.04
N ILE A 27 -8.49 -12.02 -8.13
CA ILE A 27 -9.78 -11.32 -7.92
C ILE A 27 -10.19 -10.51 -9.15
N VAL A 28 -9.24 -9.98 -9.92
CA VAL A 28 -9.51 -9.09 -11.06
C VAL A 28 -9.36 -9.76 -12.44
N LEU A 29 -9.30 -11.09 -12.47
CA LEU A 29 -9.27 -11.84 -13.73
C LEU A 29 -10.50 -11.52 -14.58
N SER A 30 -10.29 -11.29 -15.87
CA SER A 30 -11.39 -11.26 -16.84
C SER A 30 -11.91 -12.69 -17.10
N ILE A 31 -13.05 -12.80 -17.78
CA ILE A 31 -13.58 -14.10 -18.20
C ILE A 31 -12.57 -14.83 -19.10
N ASP A 32 -12.01 -14.11 -20.09
CA ASP A 32 -11.03 -14.69 -21.02
C ASP A 32 -9.74 -15.14 -20.31
N GLU A 33 -9.31 -14.42 -19.27
CA GLU A 33 -8.15 -14.82 -18.45
C GLU A 33 -8.48 -16.02 -17.56
N LEU A 34 -9.69 -16.10 -17.00
CA LEU A 34 -10.14 -17.24 -16.19
C LEU A 34 -10.17 -18.54 -17.00
N GLU A 35 -10.60 -18.49 -18.26
CA GLU A 35 -10.63 -19.67 -19.15
C GLU A 35 -9.23 -20.26 -19.40
N GLN A 36 -8.18 -19.46 -19.23
CA GLN A 36 -6.79 -19.89 -19.40
C GLN A 36 -6.18 -20.44 -18.10
N PHE A 37 -6.84 -20.25 -16.94
CA PHE A 37 -6.35 -20.69 -15.64
C PHE A 37 -7.00 -22.00 -15.19
N ASN A 38 -6.18 -22.95 -14.73
CA ASN A 38 -6.65 -24.10 -13.98
C ASN A 38 -6.09 -24.07 -12.54
N ILE A 39 -6.63 -24.89 -11.64
CA ILE A 39 -6.16 -24.97 -10.23
C ILE A 39 -4.65 -25.29 -10.14
N SER A 40 -4.10 -25.98 -11.12
CA SER A 40 -2.67 -26.34 -11.19
C SER A 40 -1.77 -25.17 -11.61
N SER A 41 -2.29 -24.12 -12.27
CA SER A 41 -1.54 -22.92 -12.67
C SER A 41 -1.62 -21.76 -11.67
N VAL A 42 -2.33 -21.93 -10.54
CA VAL A 42 -2.47 -20.89 -9.50
C VAL A 42 -1.12 -20.43 -8.95
N ASN A 43 -0.13 -21.32 -8.88
CA ASN A 43 1.22 -20.96 -8.43
C ASN A 43 1.93 -19.97 -9.38
N GLU A 44 1.54 -19.91 -10.65
CA GLU A 44 2.12 -18.98 -11.63
C GLU A 44 1.72 -17.52 -11.32
N LEU A 45 0.63 -17.32 -10.57
CA LEU A 45 0.19 -15.99 -10.09
C LEU A 45 1.14 -15.40 -9.05
N LEU A 46 1.88 -16.25 -8.33
CA LEU A 46 2.88 -15.83 -7.35
C LEU A 46 4.18 -15.39 -8.03
N SER A 47 4.56 -16.08 -9.11
CA SER A 47 5.85 -15.88 -9.78
C SER A 47 5.84 -14.83 -10.89
N SER A 48 4.67 -14.51 -11.45
CA SER A 48 4.59 -13.65 -12.65
C SER A 48 3.23 -12.95 -12.79
N MET A 49 3.25 -11.84 -13.53
CA MET A 49 2.03 -11.18 -13.98
C MET A 49 1.24 -12.08 -14.95
N VAL A 50 -0.09 -12.01 -14.89
CA VAL A 50 -0.99 -12.74 -15.81
C VAL A 50 -0.96 -12.10 -17.19
N THR A 51 -1.34 -10.83 -17.24
CA THR A 51 -1.25 -9.92 -18.39
C THR A 51 -0.93 -8.54 -17.84
N VAL A 52 -0.42 -7.64 -18.69
CA VAL A 52 -0.20 -6.23 -18.31
C VAL A 52 -1.52 -5.57 -17.86
N ASP A 53 -2.62 -5.89 -18.53
CA ASP A 53 -3.94 -5.36 -18.18
C ASP A 53 -4.46 -5.91 -16.84
N ASN A 54 -4.24 -7.19 -16.55
CA ASN A 54 -4.56 -7.78 -15.25
C ASN A 54 -3.77 -7.11 -14.13
N GLU A 55 -2.45 -6.93 -14.33
CA GLU A 55 -1.58 -6.26 -13.36
C GLU A 55 -2.07 -4.84 -13.08
N ARG A 56 -2.40 -4.09 -14.15
CA ARG A 56 -2.96 -2.74 -14.06
C ARG A 56 -4.28 -2.74 -13.29
N ARG A 57 -5.19 -3.69 -13.52
CA ARG A 57 -6.44 -3.81 -12.75
C ARG A 57 -6.18 -4.13 -11.28
N ALA A 58 -5.24 -5.02 -10.98
CA ALA A 58 -4.91 -5.44 -9.62
C ALA A 58 -4.33 -4.27 -8.80
N LEU A 59 -3.36 -3.56 -9.38
CA LEU A 59 -2.73 -2.38 -8.79
C LEU A 59 -3.73 -1.24 -8.59
N ASN A 60 -4.56 -0.93 -9.59
CA ASN A 60 -5.61 0.08 -9.45
C ASN A 60 -6.62 -0.29 -8.37
N LYS A 61 -7.02 -1.56 -8.28
CA LYS A 61 -7.96 -2.03 -7.26
C LYS A 61 -7.39 -1.81 -5.85
N LEU A 62 -6.10 -2.09 -5.67
CA LEU A 62 -5.42 -1.85 -4.40
C LEU A 62 -5.27 -0.35 -4.10
N ALA A 63 -4.92 0.47 -5.09
CA ALA A 63 -4.85 1.92 -4.93
C ALA A 63 -6.20 2.51 -4.50
N THR A 64 -7.31 2.09 -5.12
CA THR A 64 -8.65 2.50 -4.71
C THR A 64 -8.91 2.11 -3.25
N PHE A 65 -8.67 0.86 -2.88
CA PHE A 65 -8.87 0.40 -1.50
C PHE A 65 -8.06 1.21 -0.47
N LEU A 66 -6.79 1.49 -0.77
CA LEU A 66 -5.92 2.24 0.13
C LEU A 66 -6.33 3.71 0.23
N ASN A 67 -6.78 4.34 -0.86
CA ASN A 67 -7.32 5.69 -0.85
C ASN A 67 -8.62 5.75 -0.02
N ASP A 68 -9.56 4.84 -0.25
CA ASP A 68 -10.80 4.75 0.52
C ASP A 68 -10.50 4.55 2.02
N PHE A 69 -9.56 3.64 2.34
CA PHE A 69 -9.12 3.41 3.71
C PHE A 69 -8.51 4.68 4.34
N LYS A 70 -7.68 5.41 3.58
CA LYS A 70 -7.03 6.64 4.03
C LYS A 70 -8.06 7.72 4.34
N GLU A 71 -9.06 7.89 3.49
CA GLU A 71 -10.13 8.87 3.65
C GLU A 71 -11.01 8.57 4.87
N VAL A 72 -11.35 7.30 5.09
CA VAL A 72 -12.22 6.90 6.22
C VAL A 72 -11.45 6.87 7.54
N SER A 73 -10.20 6.43 7.55
CA SER A 73 -9.46 6.11 8.78
C SER A 73 -8.71 7.29 9.37
N PHE A 74 -8.44 8.34 8.57
CA PHE A 74 -7.58 9.42 9.01
C PHE A 74 -8.25 10.79 8.90
N THR A 75 -8.56 11.36 10.07
CA THR A 75 -9.22 12.68 10.18
C THR A 75 -8.26 13.86 10.21
N THR A 76 -6.96 13.63 10.42
CA THR A 76 -5.91 14.66 10.43
C THR A 76 -4.90 14.43 9.32
N THR A 77 -4.14 15.45 8.93
CA THR A 77 -3.05 15.30 7.96
C THR A 77 -1.76 14.77 8.61
N LEU A 78 -0.81 14.25 7.80
CA LEU A 78 0.50 13.85 8.31
C LEU A 78 1.25 15.05 8.92
N GLU A 79 1.20 16.21 8.26
CA GLU A 79 1.82 17.45 8.71
C GLU A 79 1.26 17.91 10.06
N GLU A 80 -0.06 17.91 10.22
CA GLU A 80 -0.74 18.24 11.48
C GLU A 80 -0.26 17.34 12.62
N ASN A 81 -0.18 16.03 12.37
CA ASN A 81 0.26 15.06 13.38
C ASN A 81 1.73 15.25 13.75
N LEU A 82 2.62 15.50 12.79
CA LEU A 82 4.03 15.78 13.03
C LEU A 82 4.23 17.08 13.82
N ASN A 83 3.47 18.12 13.50
CA ASN A 83 3.50 19.39 14.23
C ASN A 83 3.00 19.21 15.67
N ARG A 84 1.91 18.45 15.85
CA ARG A 84 1.39 18.12 17.19
C ARG A 84 2.41 17.33 18.01
N LEU A 85 3.12 16.38 17.40
CA LEU A 85 4.15 15.58 18.07
C LEU A 85 5.33 16.44 18.55
N LYS A 86 5.72 17.46 17.76
CA LYS A 86 6.81 18.39 18.08
C LYS A 86 6.47 19.37 19.22
N SER A 87 5.20 19.55 19.56
CA SER A 87 4.76 20.56 20.53
C SER A 87 5.16 20.27 22.00
N ASN A 88 5.72 19.08 22.31
CA ASN A 88 6.18 18.64 23.64
C ASN A 88 5.14 18.71 24.78
N GLN A 89 3.87 18.96 24.49
CA GLN A 89 2.78 19.05 25.46
C GLN A 89 1.98 17.75 25.63
N LEU A 90 2.40 16.67 24.96
CA LEU A 90 1.70 15.39 24.97
C LEU A 90 2.15 14.53 26.14
N LYS A 91 1.19 13.87 26.80
CA LYS A 91 1.45 12.75 27.69
C LYS A 91 2.03 11.57 26.90
N ASP A 92 2.67 10.63 27.59
CA ASP A 92 3.37 9.52 26.93
C ASP A 92 2.41 8.63 26.12
N ASP A 93 1.23 8.32 26.65
CA ASP A 93 0.18 7.55 25.96
C ASP A 93 -0.36 8.25 24.70
N GLU A 94 -0.60 9.55 24.79
CA GLU A 94 -0.99 10.38 23.64
C GLU A 94 0.12 10.42 22.59
N ARG A 95 1.37 10.51 23.03
CA ARG A 95 2.55 10.50 22.16
C ARG A 95 2.66 9.18 21.40
N TYR A 96 2.57 8.04 22.09
CA TYR A 96 2.63 6.74 21.42
C TYR A 96 1.48 6.51 20.45
N SER A 97 0.26 6.94 20.82
CA SER A 97 -0.90 6.87 19.95
C SER A 97 -0.71 7.73 18.69
N LEU A 98 -0.12 8.91 18.83
CA LEU A 98 0.18 9.80 17.72
C LEU A 98 1.29 9.25 16.81
N ILE A 99 2.34 8.68 17.38
CA ILE A 99 3.41 7.99 16.61
C ILE A 99 2.82 6.83 15.82
N TYR A 100 1.95 6.03 16.45
CA TYR A 100 1.27 4.92 15.77
C TYR A 100 0.43 5.40 14.59
N LEU A 101 -0.36 6.46 14.78
CA LEU A 101 -1.15 7.08 13.72
C LEU A 101 -0.27 7.60 12.56
N ILE A 102 0.84 8.27 12.87
CA ILE A 102 1.81 8.75 11.89
C ILE A 102 2.38 7.58 11.08
N GLY A 103 2.80 6.51 11.75
CA GLY A 103 3.35 5.33 11.10
C GLY A 103 2.35 4.67 10.15
N GLN A 104 1.09 4.50 10.58
CA GLN A 104 0.04 3.95 9.70
C GLN A 104 -0.19 4.79 8.45
N LYS A 105 -0.23 6.12 8.59
CA LYS A 105 -0.37 7.04 7.46
C LYS A 105 0.79 6.92 6.47
N GLN A 106 2.01 6.93 6.99
CA GLN A 106 3.21 6.77 6.18
C GLN A 106 3.22 5.43 5.44
N ILE A 107 2.82 4.32 6.07
CA ILE A 107 2.72 3.02 5.40
C ILE A 107 1.76 3.09 4.21
N VAL A 108 0.57 3.66 4.39
CA VAL A 108 -0.43 3.78 3.32
C VAL A 108 0.06 4.71 2.20
N ASP A 109 0.60 5.88 2.54
CA ASP A 109 1.14 6.84 1.58
C ASP A 109 2.29 6.24 0.77
N ASN A 110 3.14 5.45 1.41
CA ASN A 110 4.27 4.79 0.76
C ASN A 110 3.80 3.67 -0.16
N ALA A 111 2.82 2.86 0.27
CA ALA A 111 2.22 1.84 -0.59
C ALA A 111 1.58 2.46 -1.84
N LEU A 112 0.87 3.59 -1.69
CA LEU A 112 0.30 4.32 -2.83
C LEU A 112 1.37 4.83 -3.80
N ARG A 113 2.48 5.39 -3.28
CA ARG A 113 3.62 5.82 -4.12
C ARG A 113 4.26 4.65 -4.86
N TRP A 114 4.44 3.51 -4.20
CA TRP A 114 4.96 2.30 -4.84
C TRP A 114 4.04 1.82 -5.95
N ILE A 115 2.71 1.84 -5.74
CA ILE A 115 1.74 1.45 -6.77
C ILE A 115 1.82 2.38 -7.98
N ASP A 116 1.92 3.70 -7.76
CA ASP A 116 2.04 4.69 -8.83
C ASP A 116 3.31 4.47 -9.69
N ASN A 117 4.44 4.20 -9.03
CA ASN A 117 5.68 3.82 -9.71
C ASN A 117 5.52 2.50 -10.49
N ALA A 118 4.90 1.48 -9.90
CA ALA A 118 4.67 0.19 -10.54
C ALA A 118 3.76 0.32 -11.77
N LEU A 119 2.69 1.12 -11.68
CA LEU A 119 1.81 1.42 -12.81
C LEU A 119 2.54 2.15 -13.93
N SER A 120 3.41 3.11 -13.60
CA SER A 120 4.21 3.86 -14.59
C SER A 120 5.21 2.98 -15.34
N GLN A 121 5.65 1.87 -14.74
CA GLN A 121 6.55 0.90 -15.37
C GLN A 121 5.83 -0.11 -16.28
N LEU A 122 4.50 -0.14 -16.26
CA LEU A 122 3.66 -0.98 -17.14
C LEU A 122 3.29 -0.27 -18.46
N GLU A 123 3.72 0.98 -18.67
CA GLU A 123 3.55 1.76 -19.90
C GLU A 123 4.71 1.55 -20.89
#